data_AF-A0A2M9NR12-F1
#
_entry.id   AF-A0A2M9NR12-F1
#
_cell.length_a   1.000
_cell.length_b   1.000
_cell.length_c   1.000
_cell.angle_alpha   90.00
_cell.angle_beta   90.00
_cell.angle_gamma   90.00
#
_symmetry.space_group_name_H-M   'P 1'
#
loop_
_entity.id
_entity.type
_entity.pdbx_description
1 polymer ?
#
loop_
_entity_poly.entity_id
_entity_poly.type
_entity_poly.pdbx_seq_one_letter_code
_entity_poly.pdbx_strand_id
1 'polypeptide(L)' 'NNQSISEVMTTDIPTVKEDELLGNLMDVMATSSLPISVVDDEKRIKGILLRGAVIGALAGNKDSLNEMESE' A
#
# COMPACT_ATOMS: atom_id res chain seq x y z
N ASN A 1 -14.12 24.63 -10.27
CA ASN A 1 -13.22 24.48 -9.11
C ASN A 1 -11.78 24.62 -9.60
N ASN A 2 -11.06 25.65 -9.14
CA ASN A 2 -9.69 25.96 -9.57
C ASN A 2 -8.68 25.60 -8.45
N GLN A 3 -8.88 24.44 -7.81
CA GLN A 3 -8.07 23.96 -6.69
C GLN A 3 -6.92 23.10 -7.21
N SER A 4 -5.75 23.21 -6.58
CA SER A 4 -4.60 22.35 -6.88
C SER A 4 -4.74 20.97 -6.22
N ILE A 5 -4.07 19.96 -6.77
CA ILE A 5 -4.08 18.59 -6.19
C ILE A 5 -3.63 18.62 -4.72
N SER A 6 -2.61 19.44 -4.43
CA SER A 6 -2.07 19.61 -3.08
C SER A 6 -3.10 20.13 -2.06
N GLU A 7 -4.14 20.82 -2.52
CA GLU A 7 -5.21 21.37 -1.66
C GLU A 7 -6.31 20.36 -1.36
N VAL A 8 -6.40 19.28 -2.14
CA VAL A 8 -7.47 18.28 -2.02
C VAL A 8 -6.96 16.89 -1.62
N MET A 9 -5.63 16.68 -1.63
CA MET A 9 -5.03 15.40 -1.27
C MET A 9 -5.00 15.20 0.24
N THR A 10 -5.30 13.98 0.68
CA THR A 10 -5.02 13.53 2.05
C THR A 10 -3.54 13.20 2.16
N THR A 11 -2.82 13.87 3.05
CA THR A 11 -1.38 13.67 3.28
C THR A 11 -1.07 12.80 4.49
N ASP A 12 -2.01 12.66 5.41
CA ASP A 12 -1.92 11.76 6.55
C ASP A 12 -2.35 10.35 6.12
N ILE A 13 -1.41 9.63 5.54
CA ILE A 13 -1.60 8.25 5.07
C ILE A 13 -0.65 7.32 5.82
N PRO A 14 -1.06 6.08 6.10
CA PRO A 14 -0.16 5.12 6.73
C PRO A 14 1.00 4.79 5.81
N THR A 15 2.21 4.84 6.37
CA THR A 15 3.45 4.49 5.67
C THR A 15 4.27 3.48 6.48
N VAL A 16 4.99 2.63 5.77
CA VAL A 16 5.85 1.58 6.35
C VAL A 16 7.17 1.53 5.59
N LYS A 17 8.20 0.95 6.21
CA LYS A 17 9.46 0.67 5.50
C LYS A 17 9.38 -0.60 4.67
N GLU A 18 10.23 -0.71 3.67
CA GLU A 18 10.31 -1.90 2.81
C GLU A 18 10.81 -3.17 3.53
N ASP A 19 11.49 -3.02 4.66
CA ASP A 19 12.01 -4.10 5.51
C ASP A 19 11.08 -4.47 6.69
N GLU A 20 9.93 -3.80 6.82
CA GLU A 20 8.97 -4.09 7.88
C GLU A 20 8.33 -5.47 7.70
N LEU A 21 8.25 -6.23 8.80
CA LEU A 21 7.72 -7.59 8.77
C LEU A 21 6.20 -7.58 8.55
N LEU A 22 5.72 -8.35 7.57
CA LEU A 22 4.30 -8.42 7.21
C LEU A 22 3.38 -8.72 8.41
N GLY A 23 3.82 -9.55 9.36
CA GLY A 23 3.07 -9.85 10.58
C GLY A 23 2.75 -8.60 11.41
N ASN A 24 3.64 -7.61 11.43
CA ASN A 24 3.46 -6.35 12.16
C ASN A 24 2.51 -5.40 11.44
N LEU A 25 2.30 -5.58 10.13
CA LEU A 25 1.40 -4.74 9.34
C LEU A 25 -0.06 -5.20 9.44
N MET A 26 -0.35 -6.37 10.01
CA MET A 26 -1.70 -6.96 10.02
C MET A 26 -2.74 -6.02 10.63
N ASP A 27 -2.41 -5.39 11.75
CA ASP A 27 -3.33 -4.47 12.44
C ASP A 27 -3.59 -3.23 11.57
N VAL A 28 -2.52 -2.59 11.08
CA VAL A 28 -2.61 -1.41 10.20
C VAL A 28 -3.39 -1.74 8.93
N MET A 29 -3.13 -2.91 8.36
CA MET A 29 -3.83 -3.40 7.18
C MET A 29 -5.29 -3.62 7.46
N ALA A 30 -5.69 -4.15 8.62
CA ALA A 30 -7.07 -4.43 8.97
C ALA A 30 -7.88 -3.15 9.22
N THR A 31 -7.27 -2.13 9.84
CA THR A 31 -7.96 -0.89 10.24
C THR A 31 -7.86 0.23 9.21
N SER A 32 -6.82 0.25 8.38
CA SER A 32 -6.67 1.30 7.37
C SER A 32 -7.74 1.20 6.28
N SER A 33 -8.37 2.34 5.99
CA SER A 33 -9.29 2.51 4.86
C SER A 33 -8.57 2.74 3.53
N LEU A 34 -7.27 3.05 3.57
CA LEU A 34 -6.43 3.34 2.41
C LEU A 34 -5.32 2.29 2.25
N PRO A 35 -4.77 2.11 1.03
CA PRO A 35 -3.54 1.36 0.83
C PRO A 35 -2.40 1.93 1.68
N ILE A 36 -1.51 1.04 2.12
CA ILE A 36 -0.34 1.43 2.91
C ILE A 36 0.79 1.77 1.94
N SER A 37 1.40 2.94 2.08
CA SER A 37 2.54 3.31 1.24
C SER A 37 3.84 2.74 1.81
N VAL A 38 4.67 2.15 0.95
CA VAL A 38 6.00 1.66 1.32
C VAL A 38 7.02 2.71 0.94
N VAL A 39 7.86 3.12 1.88
CA VAL A 39 8.88 4.17 1.69
C VAL A 39 10.26 3.71 2.10
N ASP A 40 11.30 4.35 1.55
CA ASP A 40 12.68 4.21 2.02
C ASP A 40 13.01 5.18 3.18
N ASP A 41 14.26 5.13 3.64
CA ASP A 41 14.77 6.00 4.72
C ASP A 41 14.75 7.50 4.38
N GLU A 42 14.75 7.84 3.09
CA GLU A 42 14.64 9.22 2.59
C GLU A 42 13.17 9.63 2.34
N LYS A 43 12.21 8.80 2.77
CA LYS A 43 10.75 8.96 2.57
C LYS A 43 10.34 9.02 1.10
N ARG A 44 11.08 8.35 0.22
CA ARG A 44 10.67 8.19 -1.18
C ARG A 44 9.79 6.95 -1.32
N ILE A 45 8.77 7.05 -2.16
CA ILE A 45 7.84 5.94 -2.42
C ILE A 45 8.56 4.81 -3.14
N LYS A 46 8.46 3.60 -2.57
CA LYS A 46 8.95 2.34 -3.11
C LYS A 46 7.82 1.50 -3.69
N GLY A 47 6.60 1.68 -3.19
CA GLY A 47 5.40 1.00 -3.68
C GLY A 47 4.22 1.20 -2.74
N ILE A 48 3.18 0.39 -2.93
CA ILE A 48 1.99 0.35 -2.08
C ILE A 48 1.64 -1.10 -1.75
N LEU A 49 1.06 -1.32 -0.57
CA LEU A 49 0.51 -2.61 -0.16
C LEU A 49 -1.01 -2.57 -0.22
N LEU A 50 -1.57 -3.44 -1.07
CA LEU A 50 -3.00 -3.68 -1.19
C LEU A 50 -3.39 -4.88 -0.33
N ARG A 51 -4.39 -4.71 0.54
CA ARG A 51 -4.86 -5.76 1.47
C ARG A 51 -5.19 -7.07 0.75
N GLY A 52 -5.91 -6.98 -0.37
CA GLY A 52 -6.30 -8.15 -1.16
C GLY A 52 -5.10 -8.89 -1.76
N ALA A 53 -4.12 -8.16 -2.28
CA ALA A 53 -2.91 -8.76 -2.85
C ALA A 53 -2.12 -9.52 -1.78
N VAL A 54 -1.93 -8.91 -0.60
CA VAL A 54 -1.24 -9.57 0.51
C VAL A 54 -1.97 -10.84 0.96
N ILE A 55 -3.29 -10.78 1.13
CA ILE A 55 -4.08 -11.96 1.52
C ILE A 55 -4.00 -13.06 0.46
N GLY A 56 -4.10 -12.70 -0.83
CA GLY A 56 -3.94 -13.64 -1.94
C GLY A 56 -2.57 -14.32 -1.92
N ALA A 57 -1.51 -13.56 -1.65
CA ALA A 57 -0.15 -14.06 -1.61
C ALA A 57 0.04 -15.07 -0.46
N LEU A 58 -0.51 -14.74 0.71
CA LEU A 58 -0.49 -15.62 1.89
C LEU A 58 -1.36 -16.87 1.71
N ALA A 59 -2.46 -16.77 0.98
CA ALA A 59 -3.31 -17.91 0.62
C ALA A 59 -2.64 -18.88 -0.38
N GLY A 60 -1.40 -18.58 -0.83
CA GLY A 60 -0.64 -19.42 -1.74
C GLY A 60 -1.00 -19.20 -3.21
N ASN A 61 -1.82 -18.17 -3.51
CA ASN A 61 -2.18 -17.83 -4.88
C ASN A 61 -1.04 -16.99 -5.50
N LYS A 62 -0.19 -17.63 -6.31
CA LYS A 62 0.96 -16.97 -6.96
C LYS A 62 0.58 -16.22 -8.23
N ASP A 63 -0.53 -16.57 -8.85
CA ASP A 63 -0.86 -16.14 -10.20
C ASP A 63 -1.70 -14.85 -10.24
N SER A 64 -2.43 -14.52 -9.18
CA SER A 64 -3.38 -13.38 -9.19
C SER A 64 -2.90 -12.11 -8.48
N LEU A 65 -1.60 -11.96 -8.24
CA LEU A 65 -1.09 -10.87 -7.38
C LEU A 65 -0.86 -9.55 -8.12
N ASN A 66 -0.70 -9.59 -9.44
CA ASN A 66 -0.41 -8.42 -10.28
C ASN A 66 -1.04 -8.49 -11.69
N GLU A 67 -2.16 -9.21 -11.90
CA GLU A 67 -2.93 -9.10 -13.14
C GLU A 67 -3.73 -7.78 -13.14
N MET A 68 -3.02 -6.66 -13.17
CA MET A 68 -3.51 -5.39 -13.69
C MET A 68 -2.46 -4.93 -14.71
N GLU A 69 -2.87 -4.92 -15.98
CA GLU A 69 -2.14 -4.50 -17.19
C GLU A 69 -1.43 -5.60 -18.01
N SER A 70 -2.23 -6.32 -18.81
CA SER A 70 -1.95 -6.56 -20.23
C SER A 70 -3.27 -6.81 -20.98
N GLU A 71 -4.11 -5.79 -21.12
CA GLU A 71 -4.93 -5.48 -22.32
C GLU A 71 -5.16 -3.97 -22.40
#